data_AF-A0A653ZTZ7-F1
#
_entry.id   AF-A0A653ZTZ7-F1
#
_cell.length_a   1.000
_cell.length_b   1.000
_cell.length_c   1.000
_cell.angle_alpha   90.00
_cell.angle_beta   90.00
_cell.angle_gamma   90.00
#
_symmetry.space_group_name_H-M   'P 1'
#
loop_
_entity.id
_entity.type
_entity.pdbx_description
1 polymer ?
#
loop_
_entity_poly.entity_id
_entity_poly.type
_entity_poly.pdbx_seq_one_letter_code
_entity_poly.pdbx_strand_id
1 'polypeptide(L)' 'MIDNGETSKRFNYNLTGFDKDGKEKELEFNTQKNLRKEAFLRVYYSDKKDEKDVSGWEEVKKDELPAKVKEKLAAK' A
#
# COMPACT_ATOMS: atom_id res chain seq x y z
N MET A 1 5.10 22.96 -28.51
CA MET A 1 4.67 22.92 -27.09
C MET A 1 4.31 21.48 -26.82
N ILE A 2 5.24 20.71 -26.26
CA ILE A 2 4.97 19.31 -25.92
C ILE A 2 4.62 19.33 -24.46
N ASP A 3 3.35 19.16 -24.11
CA ASP A 3 3.03 18.54 -22.83
C ASP A 3 1.78 17.69 -23.04
N ASN A 4 2.11 16.45 -23.41
CA ASN A 4 1.22 15.33 -23.66
C ASN A 4 0.05 15.35 -22.66
N GLY A 5 -1.18 15.45 -23.18
CA GLY A 5 -2.42 15.21 -22.43
C GLY A 5 -2.58 13.74 -22.00
N GLU A 6 -1.52 13.13 -21.46
CA GLU A 6 -1.64 11.90 -20.71
C GLU A 6 -2.27 12.26 -19.37
N THR A 7 -3.60 12.15 -19.33
CA THR A 7 -4.34 11.92 -18.09
C THR A 7 -3.87 10.58 -17.52
N SER A 8 -2.67 10.59 -16.96
CA SER A 8 -2.16 9.61 -16.04
C SER A 8 -3.19 9.50 -14.92
N LYS A 9 -4.14 8.57 -15.03
CA LYS A 9 -5.15 8.32 -13.99
C LYS A 9 -4.40 7.85 -12.74
N ARG A 10 -3.96 8.79 -11.93
CA ARG A 10 -3.35 8.54 -10.62
C ARG A 10 -4.49 8.28 -9.67
N PHE A 11 -4.54 7.07 -9.14
CA PHE A 11 -5.43 6.68 -8.08
C PHE A 11 -4.72 6.97 -6.76
N ASN A 12 -5.37 7.76 -5.91
CA ASN A 12 -4.92 7.94 -4.53
C ASN A 12 -5.49 6.81 -3.68
N TYR A 13 -4.63 6.07 -3.01
CA TYR A 13 -5.00 5.03 -2.08
C TYR A 13 -4.56 5.45 -0.69
N ASN A 14 -5.53 5.61 0.21
CA ASN A 14 -5.28 5.70 1.64
C ASN A 14 -5.70 4.35 2.26
N LEU A 15 -4.70 3.53 2.61
CA LEU A 15 -4.90 2.19 3.16
C LEU A 15 -4.32 2.13 4.56
N THR A 16 -5.07 1.56 5.50
CA THR A 16 -4.55 1.22 6.83
C THR A 16 -3.78 -0.10 6.73
N GLY A 17 -2.45 -0.03 6.78
CA GLY A 17 -1.57 -1.18 6.89
C GLY A 17 -1.41 -1.63 8.34
N PHE A 18 -0.99 -2.89 8.52
CA PHE A 18 -0.66 -3.44 9.83
C PHE A 18 0.79 -3.87 9.81
N ASP A 19 1.56 -3.42 10.80
CA ASP A 19 2.94 -3.89 10.97
C ASP A 19 2.95 -5.36 11.46
N LYS A 20 4.13 -5.99 11.51
CA LYS A 20 4.32 -7.36 12.03
C LYS A 20 3.78 -7.52 13.45
N ASP A 21 3.72 -6.43 14.21
CA ASP A 21 3.17 -6.42 15.57
C ASP A 21 1.64 -6.20 15.64
N GLY A 22 0.98 -6.00 14.50
CA GLY A 22 -0.45 -5.71 14.43
C GLY A 22 -0.81 -4.25 14.74
N LYS A 23 0.19 -3.36 14.73
CA LYS A 23 -0.03 -1.92 14.83
C LYS A 23 -0.55 -1.37 13.52
N GLU A 24 -1.69 -0.68 13.60
CA GLU A 24 -2.27 0.06 12.49
C GLU A 24 -1.37 1.23 12.11
N LYS A 25 -1.13 1.38 10.81
CA LYS A 25 -0.39 2.49 10.22
C LYS A 25 -1.10 2.93 8.95
N GLU A 26 -1.50 4.19 8.88
CA GLU A 26 -2.06 4.76 7.66
C GLU A 26 -0.94 4.96 6.63
N LEU A 27 -1.19 4.45 5.44
CA LEU A 27 -0.29 4.51 4.30
C LEU A 27 -1.05 5.14 3.15
N GLU A 28 -0.65 6.36 2.81
CA GLU A 28 -1.16 7.07 1.66
C GLU A 28 -0.13 6.98 0.53
N PHE A 29 -0.58 6.56 -0.66
CA PHE A 29 0.22 6.63 -1.86
C PHE A 29 -0.66 6.76 -3.10
N ASN A 30 -0.11 7.42 -4.10
CA ASN A 30 -0.72 7.66 -5.39
C ASN A 30 -0.05 6.78 -6.45
N THR A 31 -0.83 5.97 -7.15
CA THR A 31 -0.32 5.09 -8.21
C THR A 31 -1.17 5.20 -9.47
N GLN A 32 -0.55 5.10 -10.64
CA GLN A 32 -1.28 5.01 -11.92
C GLN A 32 -1.90 3.63 -12.16
N LYS A 33 -1.57 2.63 -11.33
CA LYS A 33 -2.15 1.29 -11.44
C LYS A 33 -3.43 1.18 -10.61
N ASN A 34 -4.40 0.46 -11.16
CA ASN A 34 -5.63 0.14 -10.44
C ASN A 34 -5.41 -1.10 -9.55
N LEU A 35 -5.38 -0.89 -8.23
CA LEU A 35 -5.28 -1.94 -7.22
C LEU A 35 -6.61 -2.70 -7.07
N ARG A 36 -6.55 -4.02 -6.85
CA ARG A 36 -7.73 -4.83 -6.52
C ARG A 36 -8.16 -4.58 -5.07
N LYS A 37 -9.45 -4.33 -4.85
CA LYS A 37 -10.04 -4.04 -3.52
C LYS A 37 -10.11 -5.25 -2.58
N GLU A 38 -9.96 -6.46 -3.12
CA GLU A 38 -10.06 -7.72 -2.37
C GLU A 38 -8.71 -8.46 -2.26
N ALA A 39 -7.63 -7.79 -2.69
CA ALA A 39 -6.29 -8.32 -2.59
C ALA A 39 -5.57 -7.72 -1.37
N PHE A 40 -4.60 -8.47 -0.85
CA PHE A 40 -3.73 -7.95 0.20
C PHE A 40 -2.56 -7.25 -0.47
N LEU A 41 -2.20 -6.06 0.01
CA LEU A 41 -1.12 -5.26 -0.54
C LEU A 41 -0.05 -5.08 0.52
N ARG A 42 1.17 -5.45 0.18
CA ARG A 42 2.34 -5.17 1.00
C ARG A 42 2.97 -3.89 0.49
N VAL A 43 2.83 -2.83 1.28
CA VAL A 43 3.38 -1.51 0.98
C VAL A 43 4.76 -1.40 1.63
N TYR A 44 5.77 -1.02 0.86
CA TYR A 44 7.11 -0.73 1.33
C TYR A 44 7.21 0.76 1.64
N TYR A 45 7.10 1.06 2.92
CA TYR A 45 7.35 2.40 3.42
C TYR A 45 8.84 2.56 3.72
N SER A 46 9.49 3.50 3.02
CA SER A 46 10.86 3.88 3.28
C SER A 46 10.86 5.06 4.25
N ASP A 47 11.12 4.78 5.53
CA ASP A 47 11.41 5.81 6.53
C ASP A 47 12.91 6.12 6.49
N LYS A 48 13.37 6.80 5.43
CA LYS A 48 14.72 7.38 5.45
C LYS A 48 14.64 8.77 6.05
N LYS A 49 15.70 9.15 6.78
CA LYS A 49 15.80 10.40 7.55
C LYS A 49 15.38 11.67 6.78
N ASP A 50 15.57 11.69 5.46
CA ASP A 50 15.27 12.82 4.59
C ASP A 50 14.07 12.60 3.65
N GLU A 51 13.62 11.36 3.42
CA GLU A 51 12.50 11.05 2.54
C GLU A 51 11.64 9.95 3.18
N LYS A 52 10.44 10.36 3.57
CA LYS A 52 9.39 9.51 4.12
C LYS A 52 8.39 9.22 3.03
N ASP A 53 8.70 8.23 2.21
CA ASP A 53 7.90 7.92 1.02
C ASP A 53 7.65 6.43 0.88
N VAL A 54 6.58 6.10 0.15
CA VAL A 54 6.26 4.72 -0.20
C VAL A 54 7.14 4.33 -1.38
N SER A 55 8.24 3.62 -1.09
CA SER A 55 9.15 3.11 -2.11
C SER A 55 8.47 2.16 -3.11
N GLY A 56 7.37 1.53 -2.73
CA GLY A 56 6.60 0.69 -3.62
C GLY A 56 5.53 -0.11 -2.89
N TRP A 57 4.80 -0.91 -3.65
CA TRP A 57 3.81 -1.84 -3.12
C TRP A 57 3.78 -3.07 -4.02
N GLU A 58 3.43 -4.22 -3.44
CA GLU A 58 3.27 -5.48 -4.15
C GLU A 58 1.96 -6.16 -3.71
N GLU A 59 1.26 -6.79 -4.66
CA GLU A 59 0.05 -7.56 -4.37
C GLU A 59 0.48 -8.93 -3.83
N VAL A 60 0.11 -9.21 -2.58
CA VAL A 60 0.42 -10.46 -1.89
C VAL A 60 -0.85 -11.23 -1.59
N LYS A 61 -0.70 -12.53 -1.36
CA LYS A 61 -1.82 -13.37 -0.92
C LYS A 61 -1.93 -13.29 0.60
N LYS A 62 -3.13 -13.58 1.12
CA LYS A 62 -3.34 -13.76 2.56
C LYS A 62 -2.34 -14.72 3.20
N ASP A 63 -1.77 -15.64 2.42
CA ASP A 63 -0.83 -16.64 2.91
C ASP A 63 0.57 -16.10 3.22
N GLU A 64 0.98 -15.05 2.51
CA GLU A 64 2.30 -14.40 2.64
C GLU A 64 2.36 -13.41 3.81
N LEU A 65 1.20 -13.05 4.38
CA LEU A 65 1.12 -12.14 5.50
C LEU A 65 1.58 -12.80 6.80
N PRO A 66 2.16 -12.04 7.74
CA PRO A 66 2.43 -12.55 9.08
C PRO A 66 1.14 -13.06 9.74
N ALA A 67 1.20 -14.16 10.50
CA ALA A 67 0.04 -14.73 11.19
C ALA A 67 -0.72 -13.69 12.04
N LYS A 68 0.01 -12.82 12.76
CA LYS A 68 -0.55 -11.69 13.52
C LYS A 68 -1.41 -10.75 12.66
N VAL A 69 -0.96 -10.46 11.42
CA VAL A 69 -1.69 -9.59 10.49
C VAL A 69 -2.90 -10.32 9.90
N LYS A 70 -2.76 -11.62 9.59
CA LYS A 70 -3.88 -12.45 9.13
C LYS A 70 -4.99 -12.51 10.16
N GLU A 71 -4.66 -12.73 11.43
CA GLU A 71 -5.64 -12.75 12.52
C GLU A 71 -6.34 -11.40 12.67
N LYS A 72 -5.61 -10.28 12.60
CA LYS A 72 -6.20 -8.93 12.66
C LYS A 72 -7.08 -8.59 11.46
N LEU A 73 -6.69 -8.98 10.24
CA LEU A 73 -7.52 -8.73 9.04
C LEU A 73 -8.72 -9.68 8.93
N ALA A 74 -8.60 -10.91 9.39
CA ALA A 74 -9.70 -11.89 9.39
C ALA A 74 -10.71 -11.64 10.52
N ALA A 75 -10.34 -10.88 11.54
CA ALA A 75 -11.21 -10.51 12.66
C ALA A 75 -12.18 -9.35 12.35
N LYS A 76 -12.35 -8.95 11.08
CA LYS A 76 -13.29 -7.90 10.65
C LYS A 76 -14.45 -8.46 9.84
#